data_AF-A0A4Y8R4H8-F1
#
_entry.id   AF-A0A4Y8R4H8-F1
#
_cell.length_a   1.000
_cell.length_b   1.000
_cell.length_c   1.000
_cell.angle_alpha   90.00
_cell.angle_beta   90.00
_cell.angle_gamma   90.00
#
_symmetry.space_group_name_H-M   'P 1'
#
loop_
_entity.id
_entity.type
_entity.pdbx_description
1 polymer ?
#
loop_
_entity_poly.entity_id
_entity_poly.type
_entity_poly.pdbx_seq_one_letter_code
_entity_poly.pdbx_strand_id
1 'polypeptide(L)'
;MPTPPPPPCLAAPFGITRARDKVRTATDDAARAGAALETPDLPWAGQARHAYDDATAEGRAALLRLDETLGTCLVRLDALTVLAEADVTSLRAGLAAGLAAGGG
;
A
#
# COMPACT_ATOMS: atom_id res chain seq x y z
N MET A 1 -19.56 4.09 -30.60
CA MET A 1 -18.81 2.96 -30.00
C MET A 1 -18.28 3.41 -28.65
N PRO A 2 -18.52 2.67 -27.56
CA PRO A 2 -17.94 3.03 -26.26
C PRO A 2 -16.43 2.78 -26.26
N THR A 3 -15.66 3.76 -25.81
CA THR A 3 -14.22 3.69 -25.65
C THR A 3 -13.84 2.73 -24.52
N PRO A 4 -12.87 1.82 -24.71
CA PRO A 4 -12.43 0.90 -23.67
C PRO A 4 -11.75 1.66 -22.52
N PRO A 5 -11.90 1.20 -21.27
CA PRO A 5 -11.22 1.81 -20.13
C PRO A 5 -9.69 1.69 -20.30
N PRO A 6 -8.93 2.72 -19.91
CA PRO A 6 -7.47 2.68 -20.01
C PRO A 6 -6.87 1.56 -19.14
N PRO A 7 -5.73 0.99 -19.54
CA PRO A 7 -5.10 -0.12 -18.82
C PRO A 7 -4.69 0.26 -17.39
N PRO A 8 -4.82 -0.64 -16.41
CA PRO A 8 -4.69 -0.37 -14.96
C PRO A 8 -3.27 0.00 -14.49
N CYS A 9 -2.27 -0.10 -15.37
CA CYS A 9 -0.87 0.20 -15.06
C CYS A 9 -0.47 1.66 -15.31
N LEU A 10 -1.39 2.52 -15.76
CA LEU A 10 -1.20 3.98 -15.81
C LEU A 10 -1.98 4.66 -14.68
N ALA A 11 -1.77 4.23 -13.43
CA ALA A 11 -2.05 5.08 -12.29
C ALA A 11 -1.17 6.31 -12.44
N ALA A 12 -1.73 7.35 -13.06
CA ALA A 12 -0.99 8.49 -13.55
C ALA A 12 -0.15 9.11 -12.42
N PRO A 13 1.03 9.68 -12.72
CA PRO A 13 1.93 10.29 -11.72
C PRO A 13 1.21 11.27 -10.78
N PHE A 14 0.07 11.84 -11.20
CA PHE A 14 -0.84 12.65 -10.40
C PHE A 14 -1.36 11.96 -9.13
N GLY A 15 -1.58 10.65 -9.11
CA GLY A 15 -2.05 9.92 -7.93
C GLY A 15 -1.01 9.88 -6.81
N ILE A 16 0.25 9.64 -7.18
CA ILE A 16 1.39 9.61 -6.25
C ILE A 16 1.71 11.02 -5.76
N THR A 17 1.72 12.02 -6.66
CA THR A 17 1.94 13.42 -6.29
C THR A 17 0.84 13.93 -5.35
N ARG A 18 -0.44 13.65 -5.64
CA ARG A 18 -1.55 14.04 -4.77
C ARG A 18 -1.52 13.34 -3.41
N ALA A 19 -1.11 12.07 -3.37
CA ALA A 19 -0.94 11.36 -2.10
C ALA A 19 0.22 11.98 -1.29
N ARG A 20 1.34 12.28 -1.94
CA ARG A 20 2.50 12.94 -1.31
C ARG A 20 2.16 14.33 -0.78
N ASP A 21 1.41 15.13 -1.53
CA ASP A 21 0.95 16.45 -1.10
C ASP A 21 0.03 16.35 0.11
N LYS A 22 -0.92 15.41 0.11
CA LYS A 22 -1.79 15.15 1.27
C LYS A 22 -1.01 14.75 2.52
N VAL A 23 0.00 13.88 2.37
CA VAL A 23 0.88 13.47 3.47
C VAL A 23 1.66 14.67 4.02
N ARG A 24 2.19 15.51 3.14
CA ARG A 24 2.93 16.71 3.53
C ARG A 24 2.03 17.71 4.27
N THR A 25 0.85 18.01 3.75
CA THR A 25 -0.13 18.87 4.43
C THR A 25 -0.51 18.33 5.80
N ALA A 26 -0.77 17.02 5.92
CA ALA A 26 -1.09 16.39 7.20
C ALA A 26 0.08 16.49 8.21
N THR A 27 1.31 16.43 7.73
CA THR A 27 2.52 16.58 8.56
C THR A 27 2.67 18.02 9.07
N ASP A 28 2.43 19.00 8.19
CA ASP A 28 2.46 20.43 8.54
C ASP A 28 1.33 20.79 9.53
N ASP A 29 0.15 20.20 9.37
CA ASP A 29 -0.99 20.37 10.29
C ASP A 29 -0.73 19.73 11.65
N ALA A 30 -0.11 18.54 11.68
CA ALA A 30 0.32 17.90 12.92
C ALA A 30 1.39 18.71 13.66
N ALA A 31 2.36 19.29 12.94
CA ALA A 31 3.37 20.16 13.53
C ALA A 31 2.75 21.45 14.11
N ARG A 32 1.77 22.03 13.41
CA ARG A 32 1.03 23.22 13.88
C ARG A 32 0.17 22.91 15.10
N ALA A 33 -0.48 21.75 15.11
CA ALA A 33 -1.21 21.26 16.28
C ALA A 33 -0.25 21.02 17.46
N GLY A 34 0.91 20.42 17.23
CA GLY A 34 1.96 20.25 18.24
C GLY A 34 2.42 21.58 18.85
N ALA A 35 2.67 22.60 18.02
CA ALA A 35 3.03 23.94 18.50
C ALA A 35 1.92 24.59 19.33
N ALA A 36 0.65 24.35 19.01
CA ALA A 36 -0.49 24.85 19.79
C ALA A 36 -0.62 24.18 21.17
N LEU A 37 -0.01 23.00 21.35
CA LEU A 37 0.01 22.26 22.63
C LEU A 37 1.12 22.74 23.58
N GLU A 38 2.10 23.51 23.10
CA GLU A 38 3.17 24.09 23.94
C GLU A 38 2.73 25.37 24.68
N THR A 39 1.51 25.87 24.40
CA THR A 39 0.86 26.98 25.14
C THR A 39 -0.32 26.48 25.98
N PRO A 40 -0.07 25.80 27.12
CA PRO A 40 -1.10 25.07 27.89
C PRO A 40 -2.06 25.96 28.68
N ASP A 41 -1.77 27.25 28.85
CA ASP A 41 -2.57 28.16 29.69
C ASP A 41 -3.86 28.68 29.02
N LEU A 42 -4.13 28.25 27.78
CA LEU A 42 -5.31 28.68 27.03
C LEU A 42 -6.51 27.77 27.31
N PRO A 43 -7.73 28.32 27.49
CA PRO A 43 -8.91 27.54 27.86
C PRO A 43 -9.34 26.51 26.81
N TRP A 44 -8.87 26.64 25.55
CA TRP A 44 -9.12 25.70 24.46
C TRP A 44 -8.04 24.62 24.30
N ALA A 45 -6.93 24.69 25.04
CA ALA A 45 -5.79 23.79 24.88
C ALA A 45 -6.14 22.31 25.11
N GLY A 46 -7.06 22.03 26.05
CA GLY A 46 -7.55 20.67 26.30
C GLY A 46 -8.33 20.08 25.12
N GLN A 47 -9.19 20.87 24.47
CA GLN A 47 -9.93 20.41 23.29
C GLN A 47 -9.01 20.24 22.07
N ALA A 48 -8.04 21.14 21.89
CA ALA A 48 -7.04 20.99 20.83
C ALA A 48 -6.17 19.73 21.03
N ARG A 49 -5.82 19.40 22.28
CA ARG A 49 -5.11 18.16 22.62
C ARG A 49 -5.92 16.93 22.27
N HIS A 50 -7.18 16.91 22.69
CA HIS A 50 -8.05 15.76 22.44
C HIS A 50 -8.26 15.54 20.94
N ALA A 51 -8.51 16.60 20.17
CA ALA A 51 -8.66 16.52 18.72
C ALA A 51 -7.38 16.04 18.02
N TYR A 52 -6.21 16.45 18.51
CA TYR A 52 -4.92 15.96 18.01
C TYR A 52 -4.72 14.47 18.32
N ASP A 53 -4.99 14.05 19.55
CA ASP A 53 -4.83 12.66 19.98
C ASP A 53 -5.79 11.74 19.20
N ASP A 54 -7.03 12.16 18.97
CA ASP A 54 -8.02 11.44 18.16
C ASP A 54 -7.56 11.28 16.70
N ALA A 55 -7.13 12.38 16.06
CA ALA A 55 -6.61 12.34 14.70
C ALA A 55 -5.37 11.44 14.59
N THR A 56 -4.52 11.44 15.62
CA THR A 56 -3.33 10.58 15.70
C THR A 56 -3.73 9.11 15.87
N ALA A 57 -4.75 8.82 16.67
CA ALA A 57 -5.27 7.47 16.86
C ALA A 57 -5.89 6.91 15.56
N GLU A 58 -6.68 7.71 14.85
CA GLU A 58 -7.22 7.35 13.53
C GLU A 58 -6.11 7.08 12.51
N GLY A 59 -5.08 7.92 12.49
CA GLY A 59 -3.89 7.73 11.66
C GLY A 59 -3.16 6.43 11.94
N ARG A 60 -2.93 6.10 13.22
CA ARG A 60 -2.33 4.81 13.62
C ARG A 60 -3.19 3.62 13.20
N ALA A 61 -4.50 3.69 13.39
CA ALA A 61 -5.42 2.64 12.96
C ALA A 61 -5.40 2.43 11.45
N ALA A 62 -5.30 3.52 10.67
CA ALA A 62 -5.16 3.43 9.21
C ALA A 62 -3.85 2.76 8.78
N LEU A 63 -2.73 3.09 9.44
CA LEU A 63 -1.44 2.47 9.18
C LEU A 63 -1.44 0.97 9.47
N LEU A 64 -2.05 0.55 10.58
CA LEU A 64 -2.19 -0.88 10.93
C LEU A 64 -2.99 -1.66 9.86
N ARG A 65 -4.10 -1.08 9.36
CA ARG A 65 -4.88 -1.70 8.27
C ARG A 65 -4.08 -1.80 6.98
N LEU A 66 -3.25 -0.80 6.68
CA LEU A 66 -2.41 -0.80 5.49
C LEU A 66 -1.30 -1.86 5.58
N ASP A 67 -0.69 -2.01 6.76
CA ASP A 67 0.30 -3.05 7.05
C ASP A 67 -0.29 -4.46 6.90
N GLU A 68 -1.48 -4.71 7.46
CA GLU A 68 -2.19 -5.99 7.31
C GLU A 68 -2.52 -6.29 5.83
N THR A 69 -2.97 -5.28 5.09
CA THR A 69 -3.25 -5.41 3.65
C THR A 69 -1.99 -5.73 2.87
N LEU A 70 -0.88 -5.05 3.17
CA LEU A 70 0.42 -5.30 2.54
C LEU A 70 0.90 -6.72 2.85
N GLY A 71 0.83 -7.16 4.11
CA GLY A 71 1.17 -8.51 4.52
C GLY A 71 0.36 -9.57 3.76
N THR A 72 -0.95 -9.37 3.63
CA THR A 72 -1.82 -10.26 2.85
C THR A 72 -1.44 -10.32 1.37
N CYS A 73 -1.13 -9.17 0.76
CA CYS A 73 -0.69 -9.11 -0.63
C CYS A 73 0.64 -9.84 -0.84
N LEU A 74 1.60 -9.68 0.08
CA LEU A 74 2.90 -10.35 0.01
C LEU A 74 2.75 -11.88 0.13
N VAL A 75 1.94 -12.36 1.07
CA VAL A 75 1.65 -13.80 1.20
C VAL A 75 1.01 -14.38 -0.05
N ARG A 76 0.06 -13.65 -0.66
CA ARG A 76 -0.56 -14.07 -1.93
C ARG A 76 0.44 -14.10 -3.08
N LEU A 77 1.30 -13.10 -3.16
CA LEU A 77 2.33 -13.02 -4.20
C LEU A 77 3.33 -14.17 -4.08
N ASP A 78 3.75 -14.50 -2.86
CA ASP A 78 4.62 -15.65 -2.59
C ASP A 78 3.97 -16.96 -3.04
N ALA A 79 2.70 -17.19 -2.66
CA ALA A 79 1.96 -18.38 -3.09
C ALA A 79 1.85 -18.49 -4.63
N LEU A 80 1.58 -17.38 -5.33
CA LEU A 80 1.55 -17.36 -6.79
C LEU A 80 2.93 -17.63 -7.41
N THR A 81 3.99 -17.17 -6.76
CA THR A 81 5.37 -17.41 -7.20
C THR A 81 5.71 -18.89 -7.11
N VAL A 82 5.40 -19.53 -5.98
CA VAL A 82 5.57 -20.98 -5.79
C VAL A 82 4.81 -21.80 -6.84
N LEU A 83 3.56 -21.42 -7.14
CA LEU A 83 2.77 -22.08 -8.18
C LEU A 83 3.41 -21.93 -9.56
N ALA A 84 3.86 -20.72 -9.91
CA ALA A 84 4.50 -20.46 -11.19
C ALA A 84 5.82 -21.25 -11.35
N GLU A 85 6.61 -21.38 -10.29
CA GLU A 85 7.84 -22.20 -10.29
C GLU A 85 7.55 -23.68 -10.50
N ALA A 86 6.48 -24.21 -9.88
CA ALA A 86 6.03 -25.58 -10.07
C ALA A 86 5.58 -25.83 -11.52
N ASP A 87 4.80 -24.91 -12.10
CA ASP A 87 4.35 -24.99 -13.50
C ASP A 87 5.54 -24.98 -14.48
N VAL A 88 6.50 -24.09 -14.27
CA VAL A 88 7.72 -24.02 -15.08
C VAL A 88 8.52 -25.32 -14.99
N THR A 89 8.62 -25.90 -13.79
CA THR A 89 9.32 -27.17 -13.57
C THR A 89 8.62 -28.32 -14.31
N SER A 90 7.30 -28.39 -14.22
CA SER A 90 6.48 -29.38 -14.92
C SER A 90 6.62 -29.27 -16.44
N LEU A 91 6.55 -28.04 -16.99
CA LEU A 91 6.73 -27.79 -18.41
C LEU A 91 8.12 -28.21 -18.91
N ARG A 92 9.18 -27.92 -18.14
CA ARG A 92 10.55 -28.34 -18.47
C ARG A 92 10.70 -29.86 -18.47
N ALA A 93 10.10 -30.54 -17.48
CA ALA A 93 10.10 -32.00 -17.42
C ALA A 93 9.35 -32.62 -18.61
N GLY A 94 8.19 -32.07 -18.97
CA GLY A 94 7.42 -32.49 -20.14
C GLY A 94 8.19 -32.29 -21.46
N LEU A 95 8.86 -31.15 -21.61
CA LEU A 95 9.72 -30.88 -22.77
C LEU A 95 10.88 -31.90 -22.87
N ALA A 96 11.58 -32.16 -21.75
CA ALA A 96 12.68 -33.12 -21.72
C ALA A 96 12.20 -34.54 -22.06
N ALA A 97 11.04 -34.95 -21.56
CA ALA A 97 10.44 -36.24 -21.90
C ALA A 97 10.06 -36.34 -23.38
N GLY A 98 9.49 -35.28 -23.97
CA GLY A 98 9.16 -35.21 -25.39
C GLY A 98 10.38 -35.30 -26.29
N LEU A 99 11.49 -34.64 -25.92
CA LEU A 99 12.76 -34.73 -26.63
C LEU A 99 13.37 -36.13 -26.56
N ALA A 100 13.29 -36.79 -25.41
CA ALA A 100 13.77 -38.17 -25.25
C ALA A 100 12.94 -39.18 -26.08
N ALA A 101 11.65 -38.92 -26.27
CA ALA A 101 10.75 -39.79 -27.03
C ALA A 101 10.85 -39.60 -28.56
N GLY A 102 11.28 -38.43 -29.06
CA GLY A 102 11.38 -38.11 -30.48
C GLY A 102 12.76 -38.31 -31.12
N GLY A 103 13.78 -38.72 -30.34
CA GLY A 103 15.17 -38.87 -30.79
C GLY A 103 15.60 -40.30 -31.16
N GLY A 104 14.67 -41.17 -31.58
CA GLY A 104 14.93 -42.56 -31.99
C GLY A 104 14.88 -42.77 -33.49
#